data_AF-A0A7L9S7C4-F1
#
_entry.id   AF-A0A7L9S7C4-F1
#
_cell.length_a   1.000
_cell.length_b   1.000
_cell.length_c   1.000
_cell.angle_alpha   90.00
_cell.angle_beta   90.00
_cell.angle_gamma   90.00
#
_symmetry.space_group_name_H-M   'P 1'
#
loop_
_entity.id
_entity.type
_entity.pdbx_description
1 polymer ?
#
loop_
_entity_poly.entity_id
_entity_poly.type
_entity_poly.pdbx_seq_one_letter_code
_entity_poly.pdbx_strand_id
1 'polypeptide(L)'
;MEIQSAFNAGVAGYNNATEAATEAASNIARETARNDQAQQTLETEQTPAPQPTTTNEPVNLTEEVVNLRVAELQAQASAQAIQTADDTLGTLLDVRV
;
A
#
# COMPACT_ATOMS: atom_id res chain seq x y z
N MET A 1 22.88 -4.68 -20.83
CA MET A 1 21.51 -4.09 -20.85
C MET A 1 20.68 -4.47 -19.61
N GLU A 2 21.27 -5.07 -18.56
CA GLU A 2 20.56 -5.52 -17.34
C GLU A 2 20.26 -4.40 -16.33
N ILE A 3 21.10 -3.36 -16.27
CA ILE A 3 20.95 -2.30 -15.25
C ILE A 3 19.79 -1.35 -15.58
N GLN A 4 19.56 -1.10 -16.87
CA GLN A 4 18.44 -0.30 -17.36
C GLN A 4 17.09 -1.04 -17.22
N SER A 5 17.09 -2.38 -17.28
CA SER A 5 15.87 -3.18 -17.05
C SER A 5 15.52 -3.26 -15.56
N ALA A 6 16.49 -3.47 -14.68
CA ALA A 6 16.29 -3.47 -13.24
C ALA A 6 15.82 -2.09 -12.71
N PHE A 7 16.40 -1.00 -13.23
CA PHE A 7 15.98 0.35 -12.89
C PHE A 7 14.54 0.65 -13.38
N ASN A 8 14.21 0.31 -14.63
CA ASN A 8 12.86 0.53 -15.17
C ASN A 8 11.81 -0.33 -14.45
N ALA A 9 12.14 -1.58 -14.14
CA ALA A 9 11.29 -2.46 -13.33
C ALA A 9 11.10 -1.94 -11.90
N GLY A 10 12.15 -1.37 -11.29
CA GLY A 10 12.07 -0.71 -9.99
C GLY A 10 11.17 0.51 -10.02
N VAL A 11 11.31 1.41 -11.00
CA VAL A 11 10.45 2.60 -11.11
C VAL A 11 8.98 2.20 -11.37
N ALA A 12 8.75 1.23 -12.26
CA ALA A 12 7.41 0.71 -12.50
C ALA A 12 6.81 0.03 -11.26
N GLY A 13 7.60 -0.78 -10.55
CA GLY A 13 7.19 -1.45 -9.32
C GLY A 13 6.89 -0.47 -8.19
N TYR A 14 7.67 0.61 -8.06
CA TYR A 14 7.45 1.66 -7.08
C TYR A 14 6.15 2.43 -7.32
N ASN A 15 5.84 2.77 -8.58
CA ASN A 15 4.58 3.44 -8.93
C ASN A 15 3.37 2.55 -8.61
N ASN A 16 3.41 1.28 -9.00
CA ASN A 16 2.34 0.32 -8.69
C ASN A 16 2.18 0.11 -7.16
N ALA A 17 3.29 0.01 -6.43
CA ALA A 17 3.27 -0.11 -4.98
C ALA A 17 2.67 1.13 -4.30
N THR A 18 2.95 2.32 -4.82
CA THR A 18 2.39 3.58 -4.29
C THR A 18 0.88 3.65 -4.49
N GLU A 19 0.38 3.20 -5.65
CA GLU A 19 -1.05 3.12 -5.94
C GLU A 19 -1.75 2.11 -5.01
N ALA A 20 -1.20 0.90 -4.90
CA ALA A 20 -1.73 -0.13 -4.00
C ALA A 20 -1.71 0.29 -2.52
N ALA A 21 -0.64 0.97 -2.07
CA ALA A 21 -0.57 1.50 -0.70
C ALA A 21 -1.63 2.59 -0.45
N THR A 22 -1.90 3.44 -1.43
CA THR A 22 -2.91 4.51 -1.32
C THR A 22 -4.32 3.92 -1.24
N GLU A 23 -4.61 2.91 -2.05
CA GLU A 23 -5.89 2.21 -2.03
C GLU A 23 -6.11 1.49 -0.69
N ALA A 24 -5.13 0.69 -0.25
CA ALA A 24 -5.19 -0.02 1.03
C ALA A 24 -5.35 0.94 2.22
N ALA A 25 -4.61 2.06 2.23
CA ALA A 25 -4.75 3.08 3.28
C ALA A 25 -6.15 3.72 3.29
N SER A 26 -6.72 4.02 2.12
CA SER A 26 -8.09 4.54 2.00
C SER A 26 -9.12 3.54 2.52
N ASN A 27 -8.96 2.25 2.19
CA ASN A 27 -9.84 1.18 2.64
C ASN A 27 -9.77 1.00 4.16
N ILE A 28 -8.56 0.96 4.73
CA ILE A 28 -8.33 0.93 6.18
C ILE A 28 -9.00 2.12 6.88
N ALA A 29 -8.83 3.33 6.35
CA ALA A 29 -9.41 4.53 6.95
C ALA A 29 -10.94 4.51 6.94
N ARG A 30 -11.55 4.06 5.84
CA ARG A 30 -13.02 3.92 5.72
C ARG A 30 -13.56 2.85 6.68
N GLU A 31 -12.92 1.69 6.76
CA GLU A 31 -13.36 0.61 7.64
C GLU A 31 -13.12 0.93 9.12
N THR A 32 -12.03 1.60 9.46
CA THR A 32 -11.78 2.08 10.83
C THR A 32 -12.85 3.08 11.26
N ALA A 33 -13.17 4.07 10.40
CA ALA A 33 -14.23 5.04 10.67
C ALA A 33 -15.63 4.41 10.79
N ARG A 34 -15.92 3.34 10.01
CA ARG A 34 -17.16 2.56 10.15
C ARG A 34 -17.20 1.78 11.46
N ASN A 35 -16.10 1.14 11.86
CA ASN A 35 -16.02 0.39 13.10
C ASN A 35 -16.22 1.30 14.33
N ASP A 36 -15.61 2.49 14.34
CA ASP A 36 -15.81 3.48 15.40
C ASP A 36 -17.28 3.91 15.53
N GLN A 37 -17.98 4.10 14.40
CA GLN A 37 -19.41 4.43 14.39
C GLN A 37 -20.29 3.28 14.88
N ALA A 38 -19.97 2.03 14.52
CA ALA A 38 -20.66 0.84 15.01
C ALA A 38 -20.46 0.65 16.52
N GLN A 39 -19.25 0.94 17.03
CA GLN A 39 -18.92 0.89 18.45
C GLN A 39 -19.71 1.93 19.25
N GLN A 40 -19.80 3.17 18.74
CA GLN A 40 -20.54 4.28 19.37
C GLN A 40 -22.05 3.99 19.50
N THR A 41 -22.65 3.25 18.57
CA THR A 41 -24.08 2.87 18.62
C THR A 41 -24.39 1.77 19.65
N LEU A 42 -23.39 1.05 20.15
CA LEU A 42 -23.58 0.02 21.19
C LEU A 42 -23.64 0.63 22.61
N GLU A 43 -23.14 1.85 22.79
CA GLU A 43 -23.13 2.58 24.07
C GLU A 43 -24.39 3.44 24.28
N THR A 44 -25.22 3.62 23.25
CA THR A 44 -26.47 4.40 23.33
C THR A 44 -27.66 3.48 23.06
N GLU A 45 -28.28 2.97 24.12
CA GLU A 45 -29.45 2.10 24.02
C GLU A 45 -30.59 2.68 23.17
N GLN A 46 -31.18 1.81 22.33
CA GLN A 46 -32.57 1.82 21.82
C GLN A 46 -33.01 2.95 20.87
N THR A 47 -33.03 2.67 19.55
CA THR A 47 -34.18 2.87 18.60
C THR A 47 -33.77 2.37 17.19
N PRO A 48 -34.52 1.45 16.55
CA PRO A 48 -34.18 0.97 15.21
C PRO A 48 -34.71 1.93 14.13
N ALA A 49 -33.82 2.70 13.51
CA ALA A 49 -34.09 3.33 12.22
C ALA A 49 -33.54 2.42 11.10
N PRO A 50 -34.27 2.19 10.00
CA PRO A 50 -33.81 1.33 8.91
C PRO A 50 -32.71 2.04 8.11
N GLN A 51 -31.45 1.72 8.41
CA GLN A 51 -30.32 2.11 7.57
C GLN A 51 -30.36 1.31 6.26
N PRO A 52 -30.18 1.93 5.09
CA PRO A 52 -30.15 1.22 3.82
C PRO A 52 -28.94 0.28 3.82
N THR A 53 -29.22 -1.02 3.69
CA THR A 53 -28.22 -2.06 3.43
C THR A 53 -27.66 -1.84 2.03
N THR A 54 -26.69 -0.94 1.90
CA THR A 54 -25.76 -1.02 0.78
C THR A 54 -24.96 -2.29 1.00
N THR A 55 -25.12 -3.26 0.10
CA THR A 55 -24.29 -4.46 -0.01
C THR A 55 -22.84 -4.04 -0.29
N ASN A 56 -22.16 -3.54 0.72
CA ASN A 56 -20.73 -3.38 0.74
C ASN A 56 -20.20 -4.68 1.32
N GLU A 57 -19.55 -5.50 0.49
CA GLU A 57 -18.77 -6.63 1.00
C GLU A 57 -17.90 -6.14 2.17
N PRO A 58 -17.83 -6.92 3.26
CA PRO A 58 -16.96 -6.57 4.38
C PRO A 58 -15.53 -6.60 3.87
N VAL A 59 -14.96 -5.42 3.64
CA VAL A 59 -13.53 -5.26 3.38
C VAL A 59 -12.83 -5.72 4.66
N ASN A 60 -12.03 -6.79 4.58
CA ASN A 60 -11.38 -7.32 5.75
C ASN A 60 -10.19 -6.41 6.13
N LEU A 61 -10.34 -5.65 7.22
CA LEU A 61 -9.30 -4.74 7.70
C LEU A 61 -7.94 -5.43 7.88
N THR A 62 -7.92 -6.71 8.27
CA THR A 62 -6.66 -7.47 8.43
C THR A 62 -5.98 -7.70 7.08
N GLU A 63 -6.76 -8.05 6.06
CA GLU A 63 -6.26 -8.24 4.70
C GLU A 63 -5.73 -6.94 4.12
N GLU A 64 -6.42 -5.82 4.33
CA GLU A 64 -5.96 -4.51 3.86
C GLU A 64 -4.68 -4.04 4.55
N VAL A 65 -4.53 -4.30 5.86
CA VAL A 65 -3.28 -4.02 6.57
C VAL A 65 -2.13 -4.87 6.02
N VAL A 66 -2.38 -6.13 5.68
CA VAL A 66 -1.38 -6.98 5.04
C VAL A 66 -1.04 -6.46 3.64
N ASN A 67 -2.03 -6.08 2.84
CA ASN A 67 -1.83 -5.51 1.51
C ASN A 67 -1.01 -4.22 1.57
N LEU A 68 -1.28 -3.34 2.55
CA LEU A 68 -0.48 -2.14 2.80
C LEU A 68 0.99 -2.49 3.09
N ARG A 69 1.24 -3.54 3.90
CA ARG A 69 2.61 -4.01 4.20
C ARG A 69 3.31 -4.61 3.00
N VAL A 70 2.59 -5.37 2.17
CA VAL A 70 3.14 -5.92 0.92
C VAL A 70 3.51 -4.78 -0.04
N ALA A 71 2.66 -3.77 -0.17
CA ALA A 71 2.93 -2.59 -0.97
C ALA A 71 4.15 -1.81 -0.45
N GLU A 72 4.26 -1.62 0.87
CA GLU A 72 5.43 -1.00 1.51
C GLU A 72 6.73 -1.76 1.20
N LEU A 73 6.71 -3.10 1.37
CA LEU A 73 7.87 -3.95 1.07
C LEU A 73 8.23 -3.91 -0.43
N GLN A 74 7.23 -3.93 -1.31
CA GLN A 74 7.42 -3.84 -2.75
C GLN A 74 8.05 -2.50 -3.15
N ALA A 75 7.60 -1.40 -2.54
CA ALA A 75 8.19 -0.08 -2.72
C ALA A 75 9.65 -0.06 -2.22
N GLN A 76 9.92 -0.64 -1.06
CA GLN A 76 11.27 -0.72 -0.49
C GLN A 76 12.23 -1.56 -1.37
N ALA A 77 11.78 -2.73 -1.82
CA ALA A 77 12.56 -3.58 -2.72
C ALA A 77 12.85 -2.89 -4.05
N SER A 78 11.87 -2.17 -4.59
CA SER A 78 12.03 -1.37 -5.81
C SER A 78 13.04 -0.22 -5.63
N ALA A 79 12.98 0.47 -4.49
CA ALA A 79 13.96 1.50 -4.13
C ALA A 79 15.37 0.93 -3.98
N GLN A 80 15.50 -0.24 -3.35
CA GLN A 80 16.78 -0.93 -3.21
C GLN A 80 17.34 -1.41 -4.56
N ALA A 81 16.49 -1.87 -5.48
CA ALA A 81 16.90 -2.22 -6.84
C ALA A 81 17.40 -0.98 -7.61
N ILE A 82 16.74 0.17 -7.47
CA ILE A 82 17.19 1.44 -8.03
C ILE A 82 18.54 1.85 -7.45
N GLN A 83 18.71 1.75 -6.13
CA GLN A 83 19.95 2.15 -5.46
C GLN A 83 21.13 1.24 -5.81
N THR A 84 20.91 -0.08 -5.86
CA THR A 84 21.93 -1.03 -6.32
C THR A 84 22.29 -0.85 -7.79
N ALA A 85 21.33 -0.47 -8.64
CA ALA A 85 21.59 -0.08 -10.02
C ALA A 85 22.45 1.19 -10.11
N ASP A 86 22.21 2.18 -9.25
CA ASP A 86 23.00 3.42 -9.18
C ASP A 86 24.43 3.16 -8.64
N ASP A 87 24.56 2.38 -7.57
CA ASP A 87 25.84 2.00 -6.98
C ASP A 87 26.70 1.17 -7.96
N THR A 88 26.08 0.26 -8.73
CA THR A 88 26.80 -0.50 -9.78
C THR A 88 27.21 0.37 -10.97
N LEU A 89 26.42 1.39 -11.32
CA LEU A 89 26.81 2.39 -12.32
C LEU A 89 27.95 3.28 -11.82
N GLY A 90 27.88 3.75 -10.57
CA GLY A 90 28.90 4.56 -9.93
C GLY A 90 30.24 3.83 -9.80
N THR A 91 30.20 2.57 -9.37
CA THR A 91 31.42 1.73 -9.31
C THR A 91 32.01 1.46 -10.68
N LEU A 92 31.21 1.20 -11.73
CA LEU A 92 31.72 1.06 -13.11
C LEU A 92 32.33 2.35 -13.69
N LEU A 93 31.86 3.51 -13.26
CA LEU A 93 32.43 4.82 -13.60
C LEU A 93 33.76 5.07 -12.88
N ASP A 94 33.87 4.67 -11.61
CA ASP A 94 35.07 4.86 -10.79
C ASP A 94 36.28 4.04 -11.29
N VAL A 95 36.06 2.85 -11.87
CA VAL A 95 37.14 2.03 -12.45
C VAL A 95 37.71 2.58 -13.78
N ARG A 96 37.14 3.64 -14.35
CA ARG A 96 37.59 4.25 -15.63
C ARG A 96 38.53 5.45 -15.47
N VAL A 97 39.07 5.71 -14.28
CA VAL A 97 40.09 6.76 -14.07
C VAL A 97 41.52 6.25 -14.29
#